data_AF-A0A2V8X4Q0-F1
#
_entry.id   AF-A0A2V8X4Q0-F1
#
_cell.length_a   1.000
_cell.length_b   1.000
_cell.length_c   1.000
_cell.angle_alpha   90.00
_cell.angle_beta   90.00
_cell.angle_gamma   90.00
#
_symmetry.space_group_name_H-M   'P 1'
#
loop_
_entity.id
_entity.type
_entity.pdbx_description
1 polymer ?
#
loop_
_entity_poly.entity_id
_entity_poly.type
_entity_poly.pdbx_seq_one_letter_code
_entity_poly.pdbx_strand_id
1 'polypeptide(L)' 'MKGDTEKDRLLSEARAMVVRDYLVRNFKLDDTRIKTIGVGKSDKAAEGGSVDVLIYAEGTTAAQVQ' A
#
# COMPACT_ATOMS: atom_id res chain seq x y z
N MET A 1 -20.55 -0.60 -10.21
CA MET A 1 -20.26 -0.72 -11.66
C MET A 1 -18.74 -0.82 -11.84
N LYS A 2 -18.20 -1.34 -12.96
CA LYS A 2 -16.72 -1.47 -13.13
C LYS A 2 -15.94 -0.17 -12.87
N GLY A 3 -16.55 0.99 -13.13
CA GLY A 3 -15.96 2.31 -12.87
C GLY A 3 -15.73 2.64 -11.40
N ASP A 4 -16.58 2.15 -10.49
CA ASP A 4 -16.40 2.36 -9.05
C ASP A 4 -15.18 1.59 -8.53
N THR A 5 -15.00 0.37 -9.03
CA THR A 5 -13.87 -0.51 -8.66
C THR A 5 -12.52 0.09 -9.05
N GLU A 6 -12.39 0.62 -10.28
CA GLU A 6 -11.14 1.23 -10.73
C GLU A 6 -10.86 2.56 -10.00
N LYS A 7 -11.90 3.37 -9.78
CA LYS A 7 -11.78 4.62 -9.02
C LYS A 7 -11.33 4.36 -7.58
N ASP A 8 -11.92 3.38 -6.91
CA ASP A 8 -11.56 3.00 -5.54
C ASP A 8 -10.12 2.45 -5.48
N ARG A 9 -9.72 1.67 -6.49
CA ARG A 9 -8.34 1.17 -6.63
C ARG A 9 -7.35 2.32 -6.73
N LEU A 10 -7.56 3.26 -7.65
CA LEU A 10 -6.71 4.45 -7.83
C LEU A 10 -6.67 5.32 -6.58
N LEU A 11 -7.81 5.53 -5.92
CA LEU A 11 -7.88 6.30 -4.68
C LEU A 11 -7.06 5.65 -3.55
N SER A 12 -7.19 4.33 -3.38
CA SER A 12 -6.44 3.60 -2.36
C SER A 12 -4.93 3.60 -2.64
N GLU A 13 -4.53 3.53 -3.91
CA GLU A 13 -3.12 3.61 -4.31
C GLU A 13 -2.52 4.99 -4.05
N ALA A 14 -3.25 6.06 -4.40
CA ALA A 14 -2.83 7.43 -4.12
C ALA A 14 -2.65 7.68 -2.61
N ARG A 15 -3.54 7.13 -1.77
CA ARG A 15 -3.40 7.19 -0.31
C ARG A 15 -2.12 6.49 0.18
N ALA A 16 -1.80 5.32 -0.36
CA ALA A 16 -0.56 4.62 -0.05
C ALA A 16 0.69 5.41 -0.49
N MET A 17 0.63 6.11 -1.64
CA MET A 17 1.72 6.98 -2.10
C MET A 17 2.00 8.15 -1.15
N VAL A 18 0.97 8.76 -0.56
CA VAL A 18 1.15 9.84 0.42
C VAL A 18 1.85 9.31 1.68
N VAL A 19 1.50 8.11 2.14
CA VAL A 19 2.18 7.47 3.28
C VAL A 19 3.65 7.17 2.95
N ARG A 20 3.94 6.63 1.76
CA ARG A 20 5.32 6.43 1.27
C ARG A 20 6.13 7.72 1.31
N ASP A 21 5.59 8.80 0.75
CA ASP A 21 6.24 10.12 0.72
C ASP A 21 6.51 10.65 2.13
N TYR A 22 5.55 10.51 3.06
CA TYR A 22 5.76 10.87 4.45
C TYR A 22 6.89 10.07 5.11
N LEU A 23 6.94 8.75 4.90
CA LEU A 23 7.97 7.89 5.48
C LEU A 23 9.37 8.24 4.96
N VAL A 24 9.51 8.48 3.65
CA VAL A 24 10.78 8.88 3.02
C VAL A 24 11.25 10.23 3.57
N ARG A 25 10.36 11.23 3.60
CA ARG A 25 10.73 12.59 4.02
C ARG A 25 11.09 12.70 5.49
N ASN A 26 10.38 12.00 6.37
CA ASN A 26 10.51 12.19 7.81
C ASN A 26 11.47 11.18 8.46
N PHE A 27 11.62 9.99 7.88
CA PHE A 27 12.41 8.91 8.47
C PHE A 27 13.57 8.43 7.59
N LYS A 28 13.77 9.06 6.42
CA LYS A 28 14.87 8.75 5.48
C LYS A 28 14.86 7.28 5.02
N LEU A 29 13.68 6.67 4.91
CA LEU A 29 13.57 5.36 4.28
C LEU A 29 14.01 5.46 2.82
N ASP A 30 14.67 4.40 2.34
CA ASP A 30 15.03 4.28 0.93
C ASP A 30 13.76 4.06 0.09
N ASP A 31 13.43 5.06 -0.72
CA ASP A 31 12.24 5.10 -1.57
C ASP A 31 12.19 3.93 -2.58
N THR A 32 13.36 3.42 -2.98
CA THR A 32 13.46 2.29 -3.92
C THR A 32 13.03 0.96 -3.29
N ARG A 33 12.97 0.90 -1.95
CA ARG A 33 12.55 -0.29 -1.19
C ARG A 33 11.09 -0.29 -0.76
N ILE A 34 10.32 0.75 -1.11
CA ILE A 34 8.90 0.87 -0.76
C ILE A 34 8.04 0.72 -2.01
N LYS A 35 7.15 -0.28 -2.00
CA LYS A 35 6.09 -0.46 -3.01
C LYS A 35 4.75 -0.03 -2.45
N THR A 36 3.94 0.63 -3.26
CA THR A 36 2.55 0.98 -2.92
C THR A 36 1.59 0.13 -3.74
N ILE A 37 0.48 -0.28 -3.14
CA ILE A 37 -0.54 -1.12 -3.79
C ILE A 37 -1.91 -0.55 -3.43
N GLY A 38 -2.72 -0.26 -4.46
CA GLY A 38 -4.14 0.03 -4.27
C GLY A 38 -4.97 -1.24 -4.22
N VAL A 39 -5.55 -1.57 -3.06
CA VAL A 39 -6.43 -2.74 -2.89
C VAL A 39 -7.90 -2.44 -3.24
N GLY A 40 -8.25 -1.16 -3.41
CA GLY A 40 -9.61 -0.72 -3.65
C GLY A 40 -10.52 -0.89 -2.43
N LYS A 41 -11.81 -1.12 -2.68
CA LYS A 41 -12.80 -1.31 -1.63
C LYS A 41 -12.57 -2.64 -0.90
N SER A 42 -12.59 -2.60 0.43
CA SER A 42 -12.43 -3.77 1.30
C SER A 42 -13.45 -3.74 2.43
N ASP A 43 -14.10 -4.88 2.68
CA ASP A 43 -15.06 -5.03 3.78
C ASP A 43 -14.37 -5.02 5.16
N LYS A 44 -13.03 -5.11 5.18
CA LYS A 44 -12.20 -5.05 6.38
C LYS A 44 -11.70 -3.65 6.73
N ALA A 45 -11.89 -2.68 5.83
CA ALA A 45 -11.40 -1.32 6.06
C ALA A 45 -12.29 -0.59 7.07
N ALA A 46 -11.66 0.15 7.99
CA ALA A 46 -12.37 1.03 8.91
C ALA A 46 -13.13 2.14 8.16
N GLU A 47 -14.07 2.79 8.84
CA GLU A 47 -14.78 3.94 8.29
C GLU A 47 -13.77 5.05 7.89
N GLY A 48 -13.83 5.49 6.63
CA GLY A 48 -12.85 6.42 6.04
C GLY A 48 -11.68 5.75 5.29
N GLY A 49 -11.46 4.45 5.52
CA GLY A 49 -10.38 3.65 4.91
C GLY A 49 -9.15 3.51 5.82
N SER A 50 -8.29 2.54 5.51
CA SER A 50 -7.03 2.29 6.21
C SER A 50 -5.85 2.13 5.24
N VAL A 51 -4.63 2.30 5.75
CA VAL A 51 -3.39 1.95 5.05
C VAL A 51 -2.58 1.05 5.98
N ASP A 52 -2.30 -0.17 5.52
CA ASP A 52 -1.47 -1.13 6.24
C ASP A 52 -0.04 -1.09 5.70
N VAL A 53 0.95 -1.07 6.60
CA VAL A 53 2.38 -1.08 6.25
C VAL A 53 2.96 -2.44 6.61
N LEU A 54 3.32 -3.22 5.59
CA LEU A 54 3.97 -4.52 5.75
C LEU A 54 5.48 -4.35 5.62
N ILE A 55 6.23 -4.77 6.66
CA ILE A 55 7.69 -4.70 6.69
C ILE A 55 8.25 -6.11 6.54
N TYR A 56 9.10 -6.29 5.54
CA TYR A 56 9.83 -7.53 5.31
C TYR A 56 11.29 -7.31 5.69
N ALA A 57 11.79 -8.09 6.65
CA ALA A 57 13.20 -8.03 7.05
C ALA A 57 14.10 -8.45 5.88
N GLU A 58 15.34 -7.97 5.88
CA GLU A 58 16.33 -8.41 4.91
C GLU A 58 16.50 -9.94 4.95
N GLY A 59 16.65 -10.56 3.78
CA GLY A 59 16.68 -12.01 3.65
C GLY A 59 15.31 -12.69 3.63
N THR A 60 14.20 -11.95 3.77
CA THR A 60 12.87 -12.53 3.55
C THR A 60 12.72 -12.91 2.08
N THR A 61 12.55 -14.20 1.80
CA THR A 61 12.23 -14.71 0.46
C THR A 61 10.72 -14.85 0.31
N ALA A 62 10.22 -14.70 -0.91
CA ALA A 62 8.85 -15.09 -1.21
C ALA A 62 8.73 -16.60 -0.96
N ALA A 63 7.65 -17.03 -0.30
CA ALA A 63 7.34 -18.45 -0.20
C ALA A 63 7.34 -19.04 -1.61
N GLN A 64 8.22 -20.00 -1.87
CA GLN A 64 8.21 -20.76 -3.11
C GLN A 64 6.93 -21.58 -3.09
N VAL A 65 5.92 -21.14 -3.84
CA VAL A 65 4.74 -21.96 -4.10
C VAL A 65 5.20 -23.10 -5.00
N GLN A 66 5.32 -24.30 -4.43
CA GLN A 66 5.49 -25.56 -5.19
C GLN A 66 4.17 -25.94 -5.85
#